data_AF-A0A350ATB0-F1
#
_entry.id   AF-A0A350ATB0-F1
#
_cell.length_a   1.000
_cell.length_b   1.000
_cell.length_c   1.000
_cell.angle_alpha   90.00
_cell.angle_beta   90.00
_cell.angle_gamma   90.00
#
_symmetry.space_group_name_H-M   'P 1'
#
loop_
_entity.id
_entity.type
_entity.pdbx_description
1 polymer ?
#
loop_
_entity_poly.entity_id
_entity_poly.type
_entity_poly.pdbx_seq_one_letter_code
_entity_poly.pdbx_strand_id
1 'polypeptide(L)'
;MKALTDSTFQFPTKRYILPFCTLLISVLLSGCASSKAGKNATVIGGSALGAIIAHEASDGDAAWTTGGAALGALTAIGANALAEENERQAYRSGYEAALNQSVKQQYWITQNRQKEDAFAYETQTESFVPIQIPEQQINGEIRNSRIIYLKAK
;
A
#
# COMPACT_ATOMS: atom_id res chain seq x y z
N MET A 1 -12.35 -44.78 -18.67
CA MET A 1 -11.79 -43.47 -18.31
C MET A 1 -10.56 -43.27 -19.19
N LYS A 2 -10.71 -42.47 -20.24
CA LYS A 2 -9.73 -42.15 -21.28
C LYS A 2 -9.55 -40.63 -21.22
N ALA A 3 -8.32 -40.14 -21.39
CA ALA A 3 -7.79 -38.82 -20.97
C ALA A 3 -7.40 -38.83 -19.49
N LEU A 4 -6.11 -38.89 -19.12
CA LEU A 4 -5.16 -37.77 -19.23
C LEU A 4 -3.68 -38.26 -19.28
N THR A 5 -3.41 -39.43 -19.88
CA THR A 5 -2.05 -40.00 -19.96
C THR A 5 -1.29 -39.62 -21.23
N ASP A 6 -1.60 -38.45 -21.81
CA ASP A 6 -0.95 -37.99 -23.04
C ASP A 6 -0.61 -36.50 -22.95
N SER A 7 0.23 -36.16 -21.97
CA SER A 7 1.12 -35.01 -22.08
C SER A 7 2.53 -35.56 -22.15
N THR A 8 2.86 -36.10 -23.33
CA THR A 8 4.23 -36.27 -23.80
C THR A 8 4.92 -34.90 -23.72
N PHE A 9 5.55 -34.62 -22.57
CA PHE A 9 6.39 -33.44 -22.36
C PHE A 9 7.67 -33.64 -23.17
N GLN A 10 7.55 -33.38 -24.47
CA GLN A 10 8.61 -33.47 -25.44
C GLN A 10 9.55 -32.29 -25.19
N PHE A 11 10.65 -32.53 -24.47
CA PHE A 11 11.69 -31.55 -24.20
C PHE A 11 12.16 -30.89 -25.51
N PRO A 12 12.00 -29.57 -25.71
CA PRO A 12 12.58 -28.90 -26.86
C PRO A 12 14.11 -28.90 -26.71
N THR A 13 14.75 -29.56 -27.65
CA THR A 13 16.18 -29.80 -27.77
C THR A 13 17.00 -28.51 -27.74
N LYS A 14 17.90 -28.43 -26.74
CA LYS A 14 19.12 -27.60 -26.55
C LYS A 14 19.17 -26.09 -26.88
N ARG A 15 18.35 -25.52 -27.77
CA ARG A 15 18.45 -24.12 -28.23
C ARG A 15 17.48 -23.16 -27.52
N TYR A 16 16.48 -23.71 -26.82
CA TYR A 16 15.45 -22.95 -26.08
C TYR A 16 15.57 -23.07 -24.54
N ILE A 17 16.58 -23.79 -24.03
CA ILE A 17 16.80 -23.96 -22.57
C ILE A 17 17.13 -22.61 -21.90
N LEU A 18 17.92 -21.76 -22.55
CA LEU A 18 18.30 -20.44 -22.01
C LEU A 18 17.11 -19.49 -21.84
N PRO A 19 16.25 -19.25 -22.86
CA PRO A 19 15.07 -18.38 -22.71
C PRO A 19 13.97 -19.00 -21.84
N PHE A 20 13.85 -20.33 -21.79
CA PHE A 20 12.89 -20.99 -20.90
C PHE A 20 13.29 -20.81 -19.43
N CYS A 21 14.59 -20.90 -19.13
CA CYS A 21 15.10 -20.69 -17.78
C CYS A 21 14.92 -19.23 -17.32
N THR A 22 15.16 -18.24 -18.18
CA THR A 22 14.91 -16.82 -17.84
C THR A 22 13.43 -16.49 -17.66
N LEU A 23 12.55 -17.09 -18.47
CA LEU A 23 11.10 -16.98 -18.29
C LEU A 23 10.66 -17.54 -16.93
N LEU A 24 11.20 -18.71 -16.56
CA LEU A 24 10.86 -19.40 -15.31
C LEU A 24 11.33 -18.58 -14.09
N ILE A 25 12.55 -18.05 -14.12
CA ILE A 25 13.09 -17.16 -13.08
C ILE A 25 12.24 -15.88 -12.93
N SER A 26 11.76 -15.31 -14.03
CA SER A 26 10.92 -14.10 -14.01
C SER A 26 9.57 -14.33 -13.33
N VAL A 27 8.98 -15.52 -13.54
CA VAL A 27 7.72 -15.93 -12.90
C VAL A 27 7.93 -16.25 -11.42
N LEU A 28 9.09 -16.84 -11.05
CA LEU A 28 9.42 -17.08 -9.65
C LEU A 28 9.71 -15.79 -8.87
N LEU A 29 10.33 -14.79 -9.50
CA LEU A 29 10.63 -13.49 -8.86
C LEU A 29 9.36 -12.66 -8.61
N SER A 30 8.37 -12.70 -9.51
CA SER A 30 7.08 -12.01 -9.28
C SER A 30 6.20 -12.72 -8.25
N GLY A 31 6.42 -14.02 -8.00
CA GLY A 31 5.71 -14.82 -7.00
C GLY A 31 6.22 -14.67 -5.56
N CYS A 32 7.43 -14.14 -5.35
CA CYS A 32 8.03 -14.01 -4.01
C CYS A 32 7.46 -12.84 -3.19
N ALA A 33 6.75 -11.90 -3.83
CA ALA A 33 6.02 -10.84 -3.16
C ALA A 33 4.57 -11.27 -2.90
N SER A 34 4.36 -11.91 -1.74
CA SER A 34 3.08 -12.15 -1.06
C SER A 34 1.83 -11.77 -1.86
N SER A 35 1.44 -12.63 -2.81
CA SER A 35 0.18 -12.50 -3.53
C SER A 35 -0.77 -13.58 -3.03
N LYS A 36 -2.07 -13.25 -2.93
CA LYS A 36 -3.12 -14.20 -2.54
C LYS A 36 -3.13 -15.47 -3.42
N ALA A 37 -2.62 -15.38 -4.65
CA ALA A 37 -2.39 -16.51 -5.55
C ALA A 37 -1.30 -17.48 -5.03
N GLY A 38 -0.24 -16.95 -4.41
CA GLY A 38 0.81 -17.73 -3.76
C GLY A 38 0.29 -18.56 -2.59
N LYS A 39 -0.60 -18.02 -1.75
CA LYS A 39 -1.21 -18.77 -0.63
C LYS A 39 -1.95 -20.02 -1.11
N ASN A 40 -2.77 -19.88 -2.16
CA ASN A 40 -3.49 -21.01 -2.75
C ASN A 40 -2.53 -21.99 -3.44
N ALA A 41 -1.49 -21.48 -4.13
CA ALA A 41 -0.46 -22.31 -4.73
C ALA A 41 0.37 -23.07 -3.68
N THR A 42 0.59 -22.52 -2.49
CA THR A 42 1.27 -23.19 -1.37
C THR A 42 0.41 -24.29 -0.76
N VAL A 43 -0.91 -24.09 -0.65
CA VAL A 43 -1.83 -25.15 -0.17
C VAL A 43 -1.97 -26.26 -1.21
N ILE A 44 -2.08 -25.90 -2.50
CA ILE A 44 -2.12 -26.87 -3.61
C ILE A 44 -0.78 -27.62 -3.71
N GLY A 45 0.35 -26.91 -3.59
CA GLY A 45 1.68 -27.50 -3.58
C GLY A 45 1.92 -28.38 -2.37
N GLY A 46 1.53 -27.93 -1.17
CA GLY A 46 1.66 -28.69 0.08
C GLY A 46 0.80 -29.95 0.10
N SER A 47 -0.44 -29.87 -0.42
CA SER A 47 -1.29 -31.05 -0.57
C SER A 47 -0.78 -32.03 -1.63
N ALA A 48 -0.32 -31.54 -2.79
CA ALA A 48 0.29 -32.39 -3.82
C ALA A 48 1.57 -33.08 -3.29
N LEU A 49 2.45 -32.34 -2.60
CA LEU A 49 3.65 -32.90 -2.00
C LEU A 49 3.30 -33.94 -0.91
N GLY A 50 2.35 -33.63 -0.04
CA GLY A 50 1.88 -34.56 0.99
C GLY A 50 1.28 -35.84 0.41
N ALA A 51 0.55 -35.72 -0.71
CA ALA A 51 0.00 -36.86 -1.43
C ALA A 51 1.10 -37.74 -2.03
N ILE A 52 2.08 -37.14 -2.71
CA ILE A 52 3.18 -37.86 -3.36
C ILE A 52 4.01 -38.63 -2.33
N ILE A 53 4.40 -37.96 -1.23
CA ILE A 53 5.20 -38.57 -0.17
C ILE A 53 4.45 -39.74 0.48
N ALA A 54 3.15 -39.58 0.75
CA ALA A 54 2.35 -40.64 1.35
C ALA A 54 2.06 -41.80 0.39
N HIS A 55 1.92 -41.52 -0.91
CA HIS A 55 1.75 -42.53 -1.95
C HIS A 55 2.99 -43.42 -2.07
N GLU A 56 4.19 -42.83 -2.05
CA GLU A 56 5.46 -43.57 -2.13
C GLU A 56 5.76 -44.34 -0.83
N ALA A 57 5.41 -43.79 0.33
CA ALA A 57 5.61 -44.46 1.61
C ALA A 57 4.63 -45.63 1.86
N SER A 58 3.52 -45.71 1.12
CA SER A 58 2.43 -46.67 1.36
C SER A 58 2.17 -47.62 0.17
N ASP A 59 3.15 -47.82 -0.72
CA ASP A 59 3.03 -48.69 -1.90
C ASP A 59 1.77 -48.41 -2.75
N GLY A 60 1.36 -47.14 -2.86
CA GLY A 60 0.24 -46.72 -3.69
C GLY A 60 -1.15 -46.87 -3.08
N ASP A 61 -1.27 -47.07 -1.76
CA ASP A 61 -2.57 -47.07 -1.08
C ASP A 61 -3.25 -45.67 -1.16
N ALA A 62 -4.48 -45.66 -1.69
CA ALA A 62 -5.27 -44.45 -1.88
C ALA A 62 -5.70 -43.79 -0.56
N ALA A 63 -5.88 -44.55 0.52
CA ALA A 63 -6.26 -44.02 1.83
C ALA A 63 -5.13 -43.19 2.44
N TRP A 64 -3.90 -43.72 2.39
CA TRP A 64 -2.71 -43.01 2.86
C TRP A 64 -2.37 -41.81 1.99
N THR A 65 -2.50 -41.92 0.67
CA THR A 65 -2.31 -40.81 -0.27
C THR A 65 -3.28 -39.65 0.03
N THR A 66 -4.56 -39.96 0.23
CA THR A 66 -5.59 -38.95 0.55
C THR A 66 -5.33 -38.32 1.93
N GLY A 67 -4.94 -39.13 2.92
CA GLY A 67 -4.56 -38.66 4.25
C GLY A 67 -3.34 -37.72 4.22
N GLY A 68 -2.31 -38.08 3.45
CA GLY A 68 -1.11 -37.25 3.25
C GLY A 68 -1.43 -35.93 2.54
N ALA A 69 -2.30 -35.95 1.54
CA ALA A 69 -2.75 -34.74 0.85
C ALA A 69 -3.47 -33.77 1.80
N ALA A 70 -4.39 -34.30 2.62
CA ALA A 70 -5.12 -33.52 3.61
C ALA A 70 -4.17 -32.94 4.68
N LEU A 71 -3.22 -33.74 5.16
CA LEU A 71 -2.23 -33.30 6.14
C LEU A 71 -1.33 -32.19 5.58
N GLY A 72 -0.87 -32.34 4.34
CA GLY A 72 -0.07 -31.34 3.62
C GLY A 72 -0.84 -30.03 3.37
N ALA A 73 -2.14 -30.12 3.07
CA ALA A 73 -3.01 -28.95 2.94
C ALA A 73 -3.13 -28.20 4.28
N LEU A 74 -3.40 -28.90 5.37
CA LEU A 74 -3.60 -28.31 6.70
C LEU A 74 -2.35 -27.63 7.23
N THR A 75 -1.18 -28.26 7.05
CA THR A 75 0.11 -27.66 7.42
C THR A 75 0.40 -26.40 6.61
N ALA A 76 0.13 -26.41 5.31
CA ALA A 76 0.25 -25.22 4.48
C ALA A 76 -0.70 -24.10 4.91
N ILE A 77 -1.96 -24.41 5.28
CA ILE A 77 -2.91 -23.42 5.79
C ILE A 77 -2.39 -22.80 7.10
N GLY A 78 -1.90 -23.61 8.04
CA GLY A 78 -1.34 -23.13 9.30
C GLY A 78 -0.14 -22.20 9.10
N ALA A 79 0.79 -22.57 8.21
CA ALA A 79 1.94 -21.73 7.88
C ALA A 79 1.51 -20.38 7.26
N ASN A 80 0.51 -20.39 6.38
CA ASN A 80 -0.04 -19.17 5.80
C ASN A 80 -0.73 -18.27 6.84
N ALA A 81 -1.41 -18.85 7.82
CA ALA A 81 -2.06 -18.09 8.90
C ALA A 81 -1.03 -17.38 9.80
N LEU A 82 0.08 -18.05 10.13
CA LEU A 82 1.18 -17.46 10.89
C LEU A 82 1.88 -16.33 10.11
N ALA A 83 2.10 -16.54 8.81
CA ALA A 83 2.68 -15.51 7.94
C ALA A 83 1.78 -14.26 7.88
N GLU A 84 0.46 -14.44 7.78
CA GLU A 84 -0.51 -13.34 7.77
C GLU A 84 -0.51 -12.54 9.06
N GLU A 85 -0.38 -13.19 10.21
CA GLU A 85 -0.30 -12.48 11.49
C GLU A 85 0.97 -11.62 11.59
N ASN A 86 2.11 -12.14 11.12
CA ASN A 86 3.36 -11.40 11.06
C ASN A 86 3.26 -10.19 10.11
N GLU A 87 2.65 -10.37 8.94
CA GLU A 87 2.39 -9.27 7.99
C GLU A 87 1.49 -8.21 8.61
N ARG A 88 0.43 -8.62 9.33
CA ARG A 88 -0.50 -7.71 10.00
C ARG A 88 0.18 -6.93 11.12
N GLN A 89 1.04 -7.58 11.90
CA GLN A 89 1.81 -6.92 12.95
C GLN A 89 2.81 -5.91 12.37
N ALA A 90 3.52 -6.28 11.31
CA ALA A 90 4.42 -5.38 10.58
C ALA A 90 3.66 -4.19 9.97
N TYR A 91 2.46 -4.42 9.43
CA TYR A 91 1.62 -3.35 8.91
C TYR A 91 1.18 -2.38 10.00
N ARG A 92 0.74 -2.89 11.16
CA ARG A 92 0.32 -2.05 12.30
C ARG A 92 1.45 -1.19 12.83
N SER A 93 2.64 -1.77 13.04
CA SER A 93 3.79 -1.01 13.54
C SER A 93 4.24 0.07 12.55
N GLY A 94 4.25 -0.24 11.25
CA GLY A 94 4.52 0.74 10.20
C GLY A 94 3.47 1.85 10.14
N TYR A 95 2.19 1.50 10.32
CA TYR A 95 1.09 2.44 10.31
C TYR A 95 1.15 3.42 11.50
N GLU A 96 1.39 2.93 12.72
CA GLU A 96 1.56 3.76 13.91
C GLU A 96 2.79 4.68 13.80
N ALA A 97 3.89 4.19 13.24
CA ALA A 97 5.06 5.01 12.97
C ALA A 97 4.75 6.14 11.97
N ALA A 98 4.01 5.86 10.89
CA ALA A 98 3.61 6.85 9.91
C ALA A 98 2.70 7.94 10.52
N LEU A 99 1.73 7.55 11.34
CA LEU A 99 0.86 8.50 12.04
C LEU A 99 1.64 9.41 13.00
N ASN A 100 2.59 8.86 13.75
CA ASN A 100 3.40 9.67 14.66
C ASN A 100 4.26 10.71 13.93
N GLN A 101 4.76 10.38 12.74
CA GLN A 101 5.54 11.33 11.93
C GLN A 101 4.65 12.41 11.31
N SER A 102 3.47 12.06 10.80
CA SER A 102 2.55 13.04 10.19
C SER A 102 2.06 14.07 11.22
N VAL A 103 1.73 13.63 12.44
CA VAL A 103 1.33 14.55 13.53
C VAL A 103 2.47 15.50 13.90
N LYS A 104 3.71 15.01 13.97
CA LYS A 104 4.88 15.88 14.24
C LYS A 104 5.09 16.91 13.15
N GLN A 105 4.98 16.52 11.88
CA GLN A 105 5.10 17.45 10.76
C GLN A 105 4.02 18.54 10.83
N GLN A 106 2.77 18.14 11.08
CA GLN A 106 1.67 19.10 11.25
C GLN A 106 1.92 20.05 12.43
N TYR A 107 2.41 19.54 13.56
CA TYR A 107 2.76 20.35 14.72
C TYR A 107 3.81 21.43 14.38
N TRP A 108 4.88 21.06 13.68
CA TRP A 108 5.92 22.01 13.28
C TRP A 108 5.40 23.06 12.32
N ILE A 109 4.54 22.69 11.36
CA ILE A 109 3.90 23.65 10.44
C ILE A 109 3.07 24.66 11.22
N THR A 110 2.22 24.20 12.14
CA THR A 110 1.36 25.09 12.94
C THR A 110 2.21 26.00 13.84
N GLN A 111 3.23 25.47 14.50
CA GLN A 111 4.11 26.27 15.35
C GLN A 111 4.88 27.31 14.54
N ASN A 112 5.39 26.95 13.36
CA ASN A 112 6.11 27.88 12.51
C ASN A 112 5.20 29.00 12.00
N ARG A 113 3.96 28.68 11.61
CA ARG A 113 2.96 29.71 11.26
C ARG A 113 2.67 30.65 12.42
N GLN A 114 2.50 30.14 13.64
CA GLN A 114 2.27 31.00 14.80
C GLN A 114 3.45 31.93 15.08
N LYS A 115 4.69 31.44 14.90
CA LYS A 115 5.88 32.29 15.01
C LYS A 115 5.92 33.34 13.90
N GLU A 116 5.69 32.94 12.65
CA GLU A 116 5.62 33.84 11.50
C GLU A 116 4.54 34.90 11.68
N ASP A 117 3.34 34.53 12.14
CA ASP A 117 2.22 35.43 12.43
C ASP A 117 2.56 36.39 13.58
N ALA A 118 3.24 35.91 14.63
CA ALA A 118 3.70 36.76 15.74
C ALA A 118 4.76 37.77 15.28
N PHE A 119 5.75 37.33 14.47
CA PHE A 119 6.74 38.23 13.87
C PHE A 119 6.10 39.20 12.87
N ALA A 120 5.10 38.74 12.10
CA ALA A 120 4.36 39.57 11.15
C ALA A 120 3.49 40.61 11.87
N TYR A 121 2.88 40.28 13.01
CA TYR A 121 2.15 41.22 13.86
C TYR A 121 3.09 42.29 14.42
N GLU A 122 4.27 41.91 14.89
CA GLU A 122 5.25 42.86 15.44
C GLU A 122 5.91 43.75 14.36
N THR A 123 5.96 43.27 13.11
CA THR A 123 6.48 44.00 11.93
C THR A 123 5.36 44.64 11.10
N GLN A 124 4.09 44.56 11.51
CA GLN A 124 2.95 45.08 10.76
C GLN A 124 3.00 46.61 10.75
N THR A 125 3.68 47.17 9.75
CA THR A 125 3.57 48.59 9.41
C THR A 125 2.12 48.82 8.97
N GLU A 126 1.35 49.54 9.78
CA GLU A 126 -0.05 49.85 9.53
C GLU A 126 -0.20 50.46 8.12
N SER A 127 -0.67 49.66 7.16
CA SER A 127 -0.84 50.12 5.79
C SER A 127 -2.18 50.85 5.70
N PHE A 128 -2.12 52.17 5.63
CA PHE A 128 -3.28 53.02 5.38
C PHE A 128 -3.54 53.09 3.88
N VAL A 129 -4.72 52.65 3.45
CA VAL A 129 -5.13 52.78 2.05
C VAL A 129 -5.89 54.10 1.89
N PRO A 130 -5.40 55.06 1.08
CA PRO A 130 -6.13 56.29 0.84
C PRO A 130 -7.31 56.00 -0.09
N ILE A 131 -8.52 56.28 0.38
CA ILE A 131 -9.73 56.21 -0.46
C ILE A 131 -10.20 57.63 -0.73
N GLN A 132 -10.31 57.95 -2.02
CA GLN A 132 -10.86 59.22 -2.50
C GLN A 132 -12.38 59.14 -2.46
N ILE A 133 -13.01 59.87 -1.54
CA ILE A 133 -14.47 59.97 -1.50
C ILE A 133 -14.86 61.15 -2.39
N PRO A 134 -15.54 60.90 -3.53
CA PRO A 134 -15.99 61.98 -4.40
C PRO A 134 -17.06 62.82 -3.69
N GLU A 135 -17.24 64.05 -4.16
CA GLU A 135 -18.25 64.97 -3.64
C GLU A 135 -19.64 64.35 -3.72
N GLN A 136 -20.39 64.36 -2.61
CA GLN A 136 -21.70 63.73 -2.52
C GLN A 136 -22.70 64.73 -1.94
N GLN A 137 -23.88 64.81 -2.56
CA GLN A 137 -25.02 65.51 -2.00
C GLN A 137 -25.84 64.53 -1.19
N ILE A 138 -25.83 64.66 0.14
CA ILE A 138 -26.63 63.84 1.05
C ILE A 138 -27.54 64.79 1.82
N ASN A 139 -28.86 64.55 1.73
CA ASN A 139 -29.88 65.35 2.42
C ASN A 139 -29.82 66.87 2.10
N GLY A 140 -29.46 67.23 0.87
CA GLY A 140 -29.43 68.64 0.41
C GLY A 140 -28.20 69.45 0.82
N GLU A 141 -27.24 68.85 1.53
CA GLU A 141 -25.97 69.48 1.88
C GLU A 141 -24.84 68.92 0.98
N ILE A 142 -24.08 69.82 0.36
CA ILE A 142 -22.92 69.46 -0.47
C ILE A 142 -21.75 69.10 0.45
N ARG A 143 -21.36 67.83 0.47
CA ARG A 143 -20.13 67.40 1.15
C ARG A 143 -18.97 67.36 0.17
N ASN A 144 -18.04 68.29 0.35
CA ASN A 144 -16.77 68.39 -0.39
C ASN A 144 -15.97 67.08 -0.36
N SER A 145 -15.19 66.86 -1.41
CA SER A 145 -14.29 65.71 -1.51
C SER A 145 -13.25 65.73 -0.38
N ARG A 146 -12.99 64.55 0.19
CA ARG A 146 -12.00 64.38 1.26
C ARG A 146 -11.35 63.01 1.18
N ILE A 147 -10.05 62.99 1.48
CA ILE A 147 -9.27 61.74 1.59
C ILE A 147 -9.47 61.20 3.00
N ILE A 148 -9.96 59.97 3.11
CA ILE A 148 -10.03 59.26 4.39
C ILE A 148 -9.08 58.08 4.33
N TYR A 149 -8.26 57.96 5.37
CA TYR A 149 -7.37 56.82 5.56
C TYR A 149 -8.11 55.76 6.37
N LEU A 150 -8.41 54.63 5.76
CA LEU A 150 -8.99 53.48 6.45
C LEU A 150 -7.87 52.51 6.84
N LYS A 151 -7.98 51.97 8.05
CA LYS A 151 -7.10 50.89 8.53
C LYS A 151 -7.46 49.61 7.77
N ALA A 152 -6.54 49.10 6.96
CA ALA A 152 -6.69 47.78 6.35
C ALA A 152 -6.51 46.72 7.44
N LYS A 153 -7.46 45.78 7.52
CA LYS A 153 -7.47 44.67 8.48
C LYS A 153 -6.90 43.41 7.84
#